data_AF-T1BXL3-F1
#
_entry.id   AF-T1BXL3-F1
#
_cell.length_a   1.000
_cell.length_b   1.000
_cell.length_c   1.000
_cell.angle_alpha   90.00
_cell.angle_beta   90.00
_cell.angle_gamma   90.00
#
_symmetry.space_group_name_H-M   'P 1'
#
loop_
_entity.id
_entity.type
_entity.pdbx_description
1 polymer ?
#
loop_
_entity_poly.entity_id
_entity_poly.type
_entity_poly.pdbx_seq_one_letter_code
_entity_poly.pdbx_strand_id
1 'polypeptide(L)' 'RVYAGMPVGQLIYFEISGPIQRSYSAKSSAKYRRVSSHPTPSRMHLNFPRARRGR' A
#
# COMPACT_ATOMS: atom_id res chain seq x y z
N ARG A 1 -2.68 8.24 -26.15
CA ARG A 1 -1.31 8.64 -25.72
C ARG A 1 -1.42 9.18 -24.31
N VAL A 2 -0.47 8.88 -23.43
CA VAL A 2 -0.39 9.44 -22.07
C VAL A 2 0.77 10.43 -22.08
N TYR A 3 0.55 11.64 -21.56
CA TYR A 3 1.57 12.69 -21.55
C TYR A 3 1.86 13.15 -20.13
N ALA A 4 3.11 13.55 -19.88
CA ALA A 4 3.52 14.12 -18.61
C ALA A 4 2.70 15.39 -18.29
N GLY A 5 2.29 15.53 -17.03
CA GLY A 5 1.52 16.68 -16.54
C GLY A 5 0.01 16.62 -16.82
N MET A 6 -0.49 15.61 -17.53
CA MET A 6 -1.93 15.45 -17.72
C MET A 6 -2.61 15.09 -16.39
N PRO A 7 -3.78 15.67 -16.08
CA PRO A 7 -4.58 15.22 -14.95
C PRO A 7 -5.07 13.79 -15.22
N VAL A 8 -4.70 12.86 -14.35
CA VAL A 8 -5.01 11.42 -14.48
C VAL A 8 -5.97 10.89 -13.41
N GLY A 9 -6.41 11.75 -12.49
CA GLY A 9 -7.32 11.37 -11.42
C GLY A 9 -7.48 12.45 -10.36
N GLN A 10 -8.30 12.14 -9.36
CA GLN A 10 -8.62 13.01 -8.24
C GLN A 10 -8.60 12.20 -6.94
N LEU A 11 -8.27 12.84 -5.82
CA LEU A 11 -8.41 12.26 -4.48
C LEU A 11 -9.78 12.61 -3.92
N ILE A 12 -10.50 11.59 -3.43
CA ILE A 12 -11.78 11.74 -2.75
C ILE A 12 -11.61 11.14 -1.35
N TYR A 13 -11.98 11.90 -0.33
CA TYR A 13 -11.86 11.48 1.06
C TYR A 13 -13.23 11.15 1.63
N PHE A 14 -13.27 10.15 2.50
CA PHE A 14 -14.45 9.77 3.27
C PHE A 14 -14.14 9.88 4.75
N GLU A 15 -15.11 10.39 5.50
CA GLU A 15 -15.04 10.35 6.96
C GLU A 15 -15.28 8.93 7.45
N ILE A 16 -14.57 8.56 8.52
CA ILE A 16 -14.83 7.33 9.26
C ILE A 16 -15.25 7.70 10.68
N SER A 17 -16.18 6.92 11.24
CA SER A 17 -16.56 7.09 12.65
C SER A 17 -15.48 6.50 13.56
N GLY A 18 -15.09 7.26 14.57
CA GLY A 18 -14.20 6.81 15.65
C GLY A 18 -12.70 6.84 15.32
N PRO A 19 -11.86 6.47 16.30
CA PRO A 19 -10.41 6.51 16.16
C PRO A 19 -9.85 5.35 15.33
N ILE A 20 -8.75 5.61 14.63
CA ILE A 20 -8.02 4.60 13.85
C ILE A 20 -7.28 3.65 14.81
N GLN A 21 -7.75 2.41 14.95
CA GLN A 21 -7.10 1.42 15.83
C GLN A 21 -5.72 0.97 15.32
N ARG A 22 -5.56 0.82 14.00
CA ARG A 22 -4.29 0.40 13.39
C ARG A 22 -4.07 1.09 12.06
N SER A 23 -3.36 2.21 12.10
CA SER A 23 -3.01 2.97 10.89
C SER A 23 -2.15 2.13 9.93
N TYR A 24 -2.24 2.43 8.64
CA TYR A 24 -1.43 1.73 7.64
C TYR A 24 0.07 1.91 7.88
N SER A 25 0.49 3.11 8.32
CA SER A 25 1.88 3.40 8.68
C SER A 25 2.38 2.54 9.86
N ALA A 26 1.53 2.26 10.85
CA ALA A 26 1.88 1.41 11.99
C ALA A 26 1.71 -0.10 11.73
N LYS A 27 0.96 -0.52 10.71
CA LYS A 27 0.64 -1.93 10.43
C LYS A 27 1.85 -2.75 9.98
N SER A 28 2.34 -3.70 10.80
CA SER A 28 3.55 -4.51 10.52
C SER A 28 3.59 -5.17 9.13
N SER A 29 2.45 -5.63 8.62
CA SER A 29 2.31 -6.27 7.29
C SER A 29 2.10 -5.29 6.12
N ALA A 30 2.14 -3.98 6.37
CA ALA A 30 2.03 -2.95 5.33
C ALA A 30 3.30 -2.91 4.47
N LYS A 31 3.09 -2.93 3.15
CA LYS A 31 4.13 -3.12 2.13
C LYS A 31 4.75 -1.80 1.66
N TYR A 32 4.04 -0.68 1.80
CA TYR A 32 4.34 0.59 1.13
C TYR A 32 4.33 1.80 2.09
N ARG A 33 5.01 1.68 3.24
CA ARG A 33 5.06 2.77 4.24
C ARG A 33 5.99 3.92 3.86
N ARG A 34 7.04 3.62 3.08
CA ARG A 34 7.98 4.63 2.57
C ARG A 34 7.44 5.16 1.26
N VAL A 35 7.22 6.48 1.21
CA VAL A 35 6.73 7.18 0.01
C VAL A 35 7.87 7.32 -1.00
N SER A 36 7.54 7.20 -2.28
CA SER A 36 8.44 7.41 -3.41
C SER A 36 7.72 8.25 -4.46
N SER A 37 8.45 9.12 -5.16
CA SER A 37 7.96 9.84 -6.35
C SER A 37 7.82 8.92 -7.57
N HIS A 38 8.34 7.69 -7.50
CA HIS A 38 8.33 6.72 -8.59
C HIS A 38 7.45 5.51 -8.27
N PRO A 39 6.87 4.85 -9.29
CA PRO A 39 6.15 3.60 -9.12
C PRO A 39 7.00 2.55 -8.39
N THR A 40 6.41 1.91 -7.38
CA THR A 40 7.10 0.86 -6.60
C THR A 40 6.69 -0.52 -7.11
N PRO A 41 7.63 -1.47 -7.32
CA PRO A 41 7.31 -2.84 -7.71
C PRO A 41 6.43 -3.56 -6.69
N SER A 42 5.69 -4.58 -7.15
CA SER A 42 4.83 -5.40 -6.30
C SER A 42 5.61 -6.09 -5.18
N ARG A 43 5.09 -5.98 -3.95
CA ARG A 43 5.63 -6.65 -2.76
C ARG A 43 4.70 -7.76 -2.24
N MET A 44 3.92 -8.36 -3.14
CA MET A 44 2.95 -9.37 -2.74
C MET A 44 3.61 -10.53 -1.97
N HIS A 45 4.80 -10.95 -2.42
CA HIS A 45 5.64 -12.03 -1.85
C HIS A 45 5.87 -11.92 -0.33
N LEU A 46 5.89 -10.72 0.26
CA LEU A 46 6.19 -10.52 1.69
C LEU A 46 5.15 -11.13 2.65
N ASN A 47 3.91 -11.31 2.19
CA ASN A 47 2.82 -11.83 3.02
C ASN A 47 2.34 -13.21 2.55
N PHE A 48 3.09 -13.88 1.66
CA PHE A 48 2.75 -15.25 1.31
C PHE A 48 3.17 -16.19 2.44
N PRO A 49 2.30 -17.11 2.86
CA PRO A 49 2.68 -18.14 3.82
C PRO A 49 3.80 -18.98 3.21
N ARG A 50 4.86 -19.20 3.99
CA ARG A 50 5.87 -20.19 3.60
C ARG A 50 5.21 -21.56 3.65
N ALA A 51 5.38 -22.36 2.60
CA ALA A 51 5.08 -23.78 2.70
C ALA A 51 5.85 -24.32 3.91
N ARG A 52 5.13 -24.98 4.83
CA ARG A 52 5.78 -25.67 5.95
C ARG A 52 6.75 -26.68 5.33
N ARG A 53 8.05 -26.43 5.41
CA ARG A 53 9.04 -27.49 5.18
C ARG A 53 8.86 -28.47 6.32
N GLY A 54 8.08 -29.53 6.05
CA GLY A 54 8.05 -30.69 6.92
C GLY A 54 9.48 -31.18 7.12
N ARG A 55 9.90 -31.26 8.38
CA ARG A 55 10.83 -32.28 8.82
C ARG A 55 10.01 -33.49 9.20
#